data_AF-A0A7Y2CUC8-F1
#
_entry.id   AF-A0A7Y2CUC8-F1
#
_cell.length_a   1.000
_cell.length_b   1.000
_cell.length_c   1.000
_cell.angle_alpha   90.00
_cell.angle_beta   90.00
_cell.angle_gamma   90.00
#
_symmetry.space_group_name_H-M   'P 1'
#
loop_
_entity.id
_entity.type
_entity.pdbx_description
1 polymer ?
#
loop_
_entity_poly.entity_id
_entity_poly.type
_entity_poly.pdbx_seq_one_letter_code
_entity_poly.pdbx_strand_id
1 'polypeptide(L)'
;ERGSAALIVDLRGNTGGHPRLASQLLSHLVAEPFRYFVGDSTGSGDLASLYREQVPANNTFTGQVVVLMDGAGVSTTGHFLSLARVLRVATLIGEESGSSFWSNDNSHRAVLPASNLEVNVPTHIFSTVSDGLNPTRGVPPDIAGIATPEDFLEGRDSALRHALDWIDGH
;
A
#
# COMPACT_ATOMS: atom_id res chain seq x y z
N GLU A 1 -27.36 -0.63 -5.86
CA GLU A 1 -26.10 -0.11 -6.43
C GLU A 1 -25.72 -0.98 -7.61
N ARG A 2 -25.38 -0.40 -8.76
CA ARG A 2 -25.20 -1.10 -10.04
C ARG A 2 -23.73 -1.48 -10.22
N GLY A 3 -23.47 -2.66 -10.80
CA GLY A 3 -22.15 -3.27 -10.95
C GLY A 3 -21.20 -2.47 -11.83
N SER A 4 -20.33 -1.69 -11.20
CA SER A 4 -19.14 -1.14 -11.84
C SER A 4 -18.20 -2.29 -12.23
N ALA A 5 -17.71 -2.29 -13.47
CA ALA A 5 -16.76 -3.29 -13.94
C ALA A 5 -15.32 -3.01 -13.49
N ALA A 6 -15.02 -1.76 -13.10
CA ALA A 6 -13.72 -1.33 -12.65
C ALA A 6 -13.79 -0.40 -11.43
N LEU A 7 -12.71 -0.38 -10.65
CA LEU A 7 -12.49 0.45 -9.46
C LEU A 7 -11.10 1.08 -9.54
N ILE A 8 -11.03 2.41 -9.40
CA ILE A 8 -9.77 3.14 -9.22
C ILE A 8 -9.67 3.54 -7.74
N VAL A 9 -8.58 3.14 -7.10
CA VAL A 9 -8.24 3.52 -5.72
C VAL A 9 -7.05 4.48 -5.77
N ASP A 10 -7.27 5.74 -5.45
CA ASP A 10 -6.20 6.74 -5.44
C ASP A 10 -5.49 6.75 -4.08
N LEU A 11 -4.22 6.30 -4.04
CA LEU A 11 -3.37 6.31 -2.86
C LEU A 11 -2.20 7.30 -2.99
N ARG A 12 -2.22 8.18 -3.99
CA ARG A 12 -1.23 9.26 -4.10
C ARG A 12 -1.33 10.18 -2.88
N GLY A 13 -0.19 10.58 -2.33
CA GLY A 13 -0.15 11.36 -1.09
C GLY A 13 -0.47 10.58 0.19
N ASN A 14 -0.75 9.27 0.14
CA ASN A 14 -1.15 8.51 1.32
C ASN A 14 0.06 8.06 2.16
N THR A 15 0.26 8.70 3.31
CA THR A 15 1.42 8.46 4.18
C THR A 15 1.27 7.28 5.16
N GLY A 16 0.31 6.37 4.92
CA GLY A 16 0.10 5.18 5.73
C GLY A 16 -0.94 5.38 6.83
N GLY A 17 -0.87 4.56 7.89
CA GLY A 17 -1.86 4.57 8.96
C GLY A 17 -1.93 3.24 9.69
N HIS A 18 -3.13 2.81 10.05
CA HIS A 18 -3.32 1.58 10.83
C HIS A 18 -3.38 0.34 9.91
N PRO A 19 -2.51 -0.69 10.09
CA PRO A 19 -2.45 -1.86 9.20
C PRO A 19 -3.77 -2.63 9.06
N ARG A 20 -4.60 -2.67 10.11
CA ARG A 20 -5.95 -3.24 10.06
C ARG A 20 -6.84 -2.63 8.98
N LEU A 21 -6.76 -1.32 8.73
CA LEU A 21 -7.58 -0.67 7.71
C LEU A 21 -7.13 -1.07 6.31
N ALA A 22 -5.82 -1.17 6.09
CA ALA A 22 -5.27 -1.69 4.84
C ALA A 22 -5.63 -3.16 4.62
N SER A 23 -5.55 -3.99 5.68
CA SER A 23 -5.97 -5.39 5.62
C SER A 23 -7.47 -5.52 5.34
N GLN A 24 -8.30 -4.65 5.93
CA GLN A 24 -9.73 -4.63 5.67
C GLN A 24 -10.02 -4.22 4.22
N LEU A 25 -9.40 -3.15 3.72
CA LEU A 25 -9.54 -2.76 2.31
C LEU A 25 -9.12 -3.92 1.38
N LEU A 26 -7.98 -4.54 1.65
CA LEU A 26 -7.49 -5.66 0.86
C LEU A 26 -8.45 -6.87 0.90
N SER A 27 -9.12 -7.13 2.03
CA SER A 27 -10.11 -8.20 2.13
C SER A 27 -11.31 -8.01 1.19
N HIS A 28 -11.60 -6.78 0.75
CA HIS A 28 -12.62 -6.49 -0.25
C HIS A 28 -12.11 -6.62 -1.70
N LEU A 29 -10.82 -6.90 -1.93
CA LEU A 29 -10.21 -6.95 -3.27
C LEU A 29 -9.67 -8.35 -3.62
N VAL A 30 -9.54 -9.23 -2.64
CA VAL A 30 -8.98 -10.59 -2.80
C VAL A 30 -10.08 -11.64 -2.84
N ALA A 31 -9.89 -12.67 -3.68
CA ALA A 31 -10.81 -13.81 -3.77
C ALA A 31 -10.46 -14.95 -2.79
N GLU A 32 -9.19 -15.05 -2.40
CA GLU A 32 -8.66 -16.12 -1.55
C GLU A 32 -8.13 -15.55 -0.22
N PRO A 33 -8.11 -16.36 0.86
CA PRO A 33 -7.51 -15.95 2.11
C PRO A 33 -6.03 -15.58 1.99
N PHE A 34 -5.59 -14.59 2.77
CA PHE A 34 -4.22 -14.07 2.71
C PHE A 34 -3.68 -13.75 4.11
N ARG A 35 -2.35 -13.64 4.27
CA ARG A 35 -1.74 -13.10 5.48
C ARG A 35 -1.24 -11.69 5.21
N TYR A 36 -1.50 -10.77 6.12
CA TYR A 36 -1.03 -9.39 5.97
C TYR A 36 0.45 -9.29 6.34
N PHE A 37 0.81 -9.74 7.55
CA PHE A 37 2.20 -9.81 7.99
C PHE A 37 2.78 -11.23 7.92
N VAL A 38 4.10 -11.30 7.74
CA VAL A 38 4.90 -12.52 7.83
C VAL A 38 5.92 -12.41 8.97
N GLY A 39 6.38 -13.56 9.45
CA GLY A 39 7.37 -13.64 10.54
C GLY A 39 6.73 -13.93 11.90
N ASP A 40 7.44 -13.55 12.96
CA ASP A 40 7.01 -13.74 14.34
C ASP A 40 6.07 -12.60 14.78
N SER A 41 4.95 -12.96 15.39
CA SER A 41 3.96 -12.04 15.94
C SER A 41 4.27 -11.56 17.37
N THR A 42 5.31 -12.12 18.00
CA THR A 42 5.75 -11.74 19.35
C THR A 42 6.01 -10.24 19.42
N GLY A 43 5.43 -9.57 20.40
CA GLY A 43 5.57 -8.11 20.57
C GLY A 43 4.73 -7.26 19.61
N SER A 44 3.93 -7.87 18.73
CA SER A 44 3.06 -7.13 17.78
C SER A 44 1.78 -6.58 18.40
N GLY A 45 1.56 -6.82 19.70
CA GLY A 45 0.41 -6.30 20.44
C GLY A 45 -0.92 -6.67 19.79
N ASP A 46 -1.73 -5.66 19.53
CA ASP A 46 -3.03 -5.86 18.90
C ASP A 46 -2.88 -6.37 17.45
N LEU A 47 -1.83 -6.00 16.73
CA LEU A 47 -1.58 -6.41 15.35
C LEU A 47 -1.27 -7.91 15.19
N ALA A 48 -1.14 -8.68 16.28
CA ALA A 48 -0.88 -10.12 16.22
C ALA A 48 -1.91 -10.90 15.36
N SER A 49 -3.14 -10.41 15.25
CA SER A 49 -4.16 -11.03 14.39
C SER A 49 -3.81 -10.96 12.89
N LEU A 50 -3.02 -9.98 12.46
CA LEU A 50 -2.64 -9.76 11.06
C LEU A 50 -1.53 -10.73 10.56
N TYR A 51 -0.92 -11.48 11.48
CA TYR A 51 0.00 -12.58 11.15
C TYR A 51 -0.73 -13.90 10.86
N ARG A 52 -2.04 -13.95 11.16
CA ARG A 52 -2.91 -15.08 10.81
C ARG A 52 -3.55 -14.84 9.45
N GLU A 53 -4.18 -15.88 8.94
CA GLU A 53 -4.96 -15.80 7.71
C GLU A 53 -6.17 -14.86 7.89
N GLN A 54 -6.32 -13.95 6.95
CA GLN A 54 -7.43 -13.01 6.81
C GLN A 54 -8.37 -13.58 5.75
N VAL A 55 -9.68 -13.54 6.06
CA VAL A 55 -10.71 -14.08 5.18
C VAL A 55 -11.21 -12.95 4.26
N PRO A 56 -11.46 -13.22 2.97
CA PRO A 56 -12.13 -12.28 2.07
C PRO A 56 -13.46 -11.78 2.65
N ALA A 57 -13.80 -10.53 2.36
CA ALA A 57 -15.08 -9.96 2.77
C ALA A 57 -16.24 -10.56 1.96
N ASN A 58 -17.44 -10.59 2.52
CA ASN A 58 -18.62 -11.13 1.82
C ASN A 58 -18.99 -10.35 0.53
N ASN A 59 -18.52 -9.12 0.40
CA ASN A 59 -18.76 -8.22 -0.72
C ASN A 59 -17.45 -7.86 -1.44
N THR A 60 -16.62 -8.86 -1.73
CA THR A 60 -15.42 -8.68 -2.56
C THR A 60 -15.80 -8.08 -3.92
N PHE A 61 -15.07 -7.05 -4.31
CA PHE A 61 -15.14 -6.49 -5.65
C PHE A 61 -14.39 -7.42 -6.62
N THR A 62 -15.10 -7.94 -7.63
CA THR A 62 -14.55 -8.92 -8.59
C THR A 62 -14.21 -8.31 -9.95
N GLY A 63 -14.35 -6.99 -10.09
CA GLY A 63 -13.99 -6.27 -11.30
C GLY A 63 -12.49 -5.95 -11.36
N GLN A 64 -12.12 -5.17 -12.36
CA GLN A 64 -10.76 -4.66 -12.52
C GLN A 64 -10.43 -3.62 -11.44
N VAL A 65 -9.26 -3.73 -10.80
CA VAL A 65 -8.82 -2.76 -9.81
C VAL A 65 -7.53 -2.09 -10.28
N VAL A 66 -7.53 -0.77 -10.26
CA VAL A 66 -6.34 0.04 -10.49
C VAL A 66 -6.04 0.82 -9.22
N VAL A 67 -4.77 0.85 -8.82
CA VAL A 67 -4.31 1.67 -7.69
C VAL A 67 -3.38 2.75 -8.24
N LEU A 68 -3.72 4.01 -7.99
CA LEU A 68 -2.82 5.14 -8.27
C LEU A 68 -1.85 5.30 -7.10
N MET A 69 -0.56 5.43 -7.39
CA MET A 69 0.50 5.50 -6.38
C MET A 69 1.58 6.52 -6.69
N ASP A 70 2.25 7.01 -5.66
CA ASP A 70 3.38 7.93 -5.76
C ASP A 70 4.40 7.74 -4.63
N GLY A 71 5.47 8.53 -4.66
CA GLY A 71 6.54 8.51 -3.65
C GLY A 71 6.11 8.93 -2.25
N ALA A 72 4.91 9.50 -2.06
CA ALA A 72 4.37 9.79 -0.73
C ALA A 72 3.75 8.56 -0.06
N GLY A 73 3.56 7.47 -0.82
CA GLY A 73 3.13 6.16 -0.31
C GLY A 73 4.13 5.53 0.65
N VAL A 74 3.99 5.76 1.95
CA VAL A 74 4.92 5.26 2.99
C VAL A 74 4.22 4.39 4.05
N SER A 75 5.02 3.69 4.87
CA SER A 75 4.54 2.83 5.96
C SER A 75 3.53 1.78 5.46
N THR A 76 2.35 1.70 6.09
CA THR A 76 1.24 0.80 5.73
C THR A 76 0.80 0.91 4.27
N THR A 77 0.98 2.06 3.62
CA THR A 77 0.70 2.18 2.17
C THR A 77 1.61 1.26 1.36
N GLY A 78 2.91 1.19 1.66
CA GLY A 78 3.83 0.26 1.00
C GLY A 78 3.49 -1.21 1.26
N HIS A 79 3.04 -1.55 2.47
CA HIS A 79 2.54 -2.90 2.79
C HIS A 79 1.29 -3.24 1.98
N PHE A 80 0.37 -2.28 1.79
CA PHE A 80 -0.80 -2.49 0.94
C PHE A 80 -0.40 -2.68 -0.52
N LEU A 81 0.46 -1.80 -1.05
CA LEU A 81 0.92 -1.86 -2.44
C LEU A 81 1.70 -3.16 -2.73
N SER A 82 2.54 -3.61 -1.80
CA SER A 82 3.25 -4.89 -1.95
C SER A 82 2.27 -6.04 -2.01
N LEU A 83 1.31 -6.14 -1.08
CA LEU A 83 0.32 -7.21 -1.08
C LEU A 83 -0.61 -7.16 -2.30
N ALA A 84 -1.05 -5.96 -2.71
CA ALA A 84 -1.88 -5.80 -3.90
C ALA A 84 -1.19 -6.36 -5.16
N ARG A 85 0.13 -6.13 -5.27
CA ARG A 85 0.99 -6.68 -6.32
C ARG A 85 1.16 -8.20 -6.22
N VAL A 86 1.58 -8.69 -5.05
CA VAL A 86 1.86 -10.13 -4.84
C VAL A 86 0.62 -10.98 -5.05
N LEU A 87 -0.53 -10.51 -4.54
CA LEU A 87 -1.81 -11.19 -4.68
C LEU A 87 -2.45 -10.96 -6.07
N ARG A 88 -1.85 -10.10 -6.91
CA ARG A 88 -2.32 -9.76 -8.26
C ARG A 88 -3.77 -9.29 -8.29
N VAL A 89 -4.14 -8.48 -7.30
CA VAL A 89 -5.51 -7.98 -7.14
C VAL A 89 -5.70 -6.57 -7.66
N ALA A 90 -4.62 -5.88 -8.02
CA ALA A 90 -4.69 -4.57 -8.66
C ALA A 90 -3.51 -4.36 -9.61
N THR A 91 -3.72 -3.50 -10.62
CA THR A 91 -2.66 -2.92 -11.43
C THR A 91 -2.22 -1.60 -10.82
N LEU A 92 -0.92 -1.47 -10.56
CA LEU A 92 -0.34 -0.29 -9.92
C LEU A 92 0.12 0.72 -10.97
N ILE A 93 -0.37 1.97 -10.89
CA ILE A 93 -0.06 3.01 -11.88
C ILE A 93 0.44 4.28 -11.19
N GLY A 94 1.55 4.84 -11.66
CA GLY A 94 2.10 6.09 -11.13
C GLY A 94 3.61 6.05 -10.95
N GLU A 95 4.09 6.40 -9.77
CA GLU A 95 5.52 6.46 -9.41
C GLU A 95 5.86 5.44 -8.32
N GLU A 96 7.14 5.08 -8.19
CA GLU A 96 7.64 4.20 -7.13
C GLU A 96 7.29 4.75 -5.75
N SER A 97 6.79 3.89 -4.83
CA SER A 97 6.36 4.32 -3.51
C SER A 97 7.53 4.71 -2.58
N GLY A 98 7.25 5.48 -1.53
CA GLY A 98 8.25 5.86 -0.53
C GLY A 98 8.61 4.76 0.47
N SER A 99 7.84 3.66 0.54
CA SER A 99 8.16 2.47 1.33
C SER A 99 8.02 1.17 0.55
N SER A 100 8.53 0.08 1.13
CA SER A 100 8.53 -1.26 0.54
C SER A 100 7.53 -2.17 1.28
N PHE A 101 7.64 -3.48 1.03
CA PHE A 101 7.00 -4.52 1.84
C PHE A 101 7.54 -4.59 3.28
N TRP A 102 8.60 -3.84 3.59
CA TRP A 102 9.32 -3.84 4.85
C TRP A 102 9.21 -2.46 5.51
N SER A 103 8.87 -2.43 6.81
CA SER A 103 8.85 -1.21 7.61
C SER A 103 9.13 -1.55 9.07
N ASN A 104 9.42 -0.54 9.88
CA ASN A 104 9.65 -0.70 11.31
C ASN A 104 8.87 0.36 12.10
N ASP A 105 8.35 -0.05 13.25
CA ASP A 105 7.66 0.85 14.18
C ASP A 105 7.63 0.23 15.59
N ASN A 106 6.54 0.39 16.33
CA ASN A 106 6.43 0.16 17.77
C ASN A 106 7.47 0.99 18.54
N SER A 107 7.51 2.27 18.20
CA SER A 107 8.62 3.12 18.57
C SER A 107 8.57 3.59 20.03
N HIS A 108 9.72 3.57 20.70
CA HIS A 108 9.90 4.27 21.97
C HIS A 108 10.26 5.72 21.68
N ARG A 109 9.46 6.64 22.22
CA ARG A 109 9.72 8.07 22.17
C ARG A 109 10.30 8.57 23.49
N ALA A 110 11.34 9.38 23.40
CA ALA A 110 11.97 10.01 24.55
C ALA A 110 12.43 11.42 24.21
N VAL A 111 12.37 12.32 25.19
CA VAL A 111 12.92 13.68 25.07
C VAL A 111 14.29 13.71 25.77
N LEU A 112 15.32 14.16 25.06
CA LEU A 112 16.68 14.22 25.60
C LEU A 112 16.81 15.39 26.60
N PRO A 113 17.28 15.15 27.83
CA PRO A 113 17.22 16.14 28.91
C PRO A 113 18.12 17.37 28.69
N ALA A 114 19.19 17.26 27.90
CA ALA A 114 20.13 18.35 27.68
C ALA A 114 19.80 19.23 26.46
N SER A 115 19.12 18.67 25.45
CA SER A 115 18.85 19.35 24.17
C SER A 115 17.37 19.60 23.90
N ASN A 116 16.48 18.96 24.66
CA ASN A 116 15.03 18.92 24.40
C ASN A 116 14.64 18.35 23.02
N LEU A 117 15.54 17.60 22.38
CA LEU A 117 15.20 16.89 21.14
C LEU A 117 14.33 15.67 21.46
N GLU A 118 13.26 15.49 20.68
CA GLU A 118 12.47 14.25 20.68
C GLU A 118 13.16 13.22 19.77
N VAL A 119 13.37 12.02 20.31
CA VAL A 119 13.92 10.87 19.59
C VAL A 119 12.84 9.80 19.51
N ASN A 120 12.66 9.24 18.30
CA ASN A 120 11.77 8.12 18.03
C ASN A 120 12.61 6.90 17.63
N VAL A 121 12.62 5.85 18.46
CA VAL A 121 13.39 4.62 18.20
C VAL A 121 12.43 3.46 17.92
N PRO A 122 12.30 3.02 16.65
CA PRO A 122 11.49 1.85 16.32
C PRO A 122 12.14 0.58 16.88
N THR A 123 11.31 -0.35 17.36
CA THR A 123 11.80 -1.58 18.01
C THR A 123 11.34 -2.87 17.36
N HIS A 124 10.38 -2.78 16.44
CA HIS A 124 9.81 -3.93 15.77
C HIS A 124 9.83 -3.75 14.26
N ILE A 125 10.10 -4.83 13.55
CA ILE A 125 10.03 -4.90 12.11
C ILE A 125 8.69 -5.54 11.73
N PHE A 126 7.99 -4.92 10.79
CA PHE A 126 6.80 -5.42 10.16
C PHE A 126 7.07 -5.65 8.68
N SER A 127 6.69 -6.82 8.16
CA SER A 127 6.90 -7.15 6.76
C SER A 127 5.74 -7.93 6.18
N THR A 128 5.43 -7.68 4.92
CA THR A 128 4.55 -8.54 4.11
C THR A 128 5.40 -9.55 3.33
N VAL A 129 4.78 -10.46 2.58
CA VAL A 129 5.49 -11.24 1.57
C VAL A 129 6.16 -10.27 0.59
N SER A 130 7.43 -10.56 0.23
CA SER A 130 8.22 -9.72 -0.67
C SER A 130 8.01 -10.05 -2.15
N ASP A 131 7.87 -11.33 -2.51
CA ASP A 131 7.80 -11.82 -3.90
C ASP A 131 8.80 -11.15 -4.85
N GLY A 132 10.08 -11.11 -4.45
CA GLY A 132 11.16 -10.52 -5.26
C GLY A 132 11.27 -9.00 -5.18
N LEU A 133 10.43 -8.32 -4.39
CA LEU A 133 10.60 -6.90 -4.08
C LEU A 133 11.90 -6.65 -3.28
N ASN A 134 12.49 -5.47 -3.49
CA ASN A 134 13.70 -5.04 -2.80
C ASN A 134 13.35 -4.21 -1.56
N PRO A 135 13.81 -4.57 -0.34
CA PRO A 135 13.45 -3.85 0.88
C PRO A 135 13.98 -2.42 0.95
N THR A 136 15.01 -2.07 0.17
CA THR A 136 15.63 -0.73 0.14
C THR A 136 15.07 0.17 -0.97
N ARG A 137 14.06 -0.32 -1.70
CA ARG A 137 13.38 0.40 -2.78
C ARG A 137 11.89 0.42 -2.53
N GLY A 138 11.21 1.40 -3.09
CA GLY A 138 9.75 1.40 -3.08
C GLY A 138 9.17 0.21 -3.83
N VAL A 139 7.87 -0.01 -3.63
CA VAL A 139 7.10 -0.86 -4.54
C VAL A 139 7.07 -0.15 -5.90
N PRO A 140 7.53 -0.77 -7.00
CA PRO A 140 7.47 -0.16 -8.31
C PRO A 140 6.04 -0.23 -8.88
N PRO A 141 5.62 0.77 -9.68
CA PRO A 141 4.37 0.67 -10.44
C PRO A 141 4.49 -0.41 -11.53
N ASP A 142 3.36 -0.98 -11.94
CA ASP A 142 3.27 -1.81 -13.14
C ASP A 142 3.32 -0.95 -14.41
N ILE A 143 2.68 0.24 -14.35
CA ILE A 143 2.67 1.21 -15.44
C ILE A 143 3.11 2.57 -14.88
N ALA A 144 4.17 3.14 -15.45
CA ALA A 144 4.62 4.47 -15.06
C ALA A 144 3.57 5.53 -15.43
N GLY A 145 3.19 6.37 -14.47
CA GLY A 145 2.23 7.47 -14.61
C GLY A 145 2.87 8.81 -14.28
N ILE A 146 4.08 9.06 -14.80
CA ILE A 146 4.89 10.24 -14.47
C ILE A 146 4.21 11.48 -15.05
N ALA A 147 3.85 12.43 -14.17
CA ALA A 147 3.31 13.72 -14.58
C ALA A 147 4.40 14.55 -15.28
N THR A 148 4.06 15.16 -16.42
CA THR A 148 4.94 16.11 -17.12
C THR A 148 4.65 17.55 -16.67
N PRO A 149 5.61 18.49 -16.78
CA PRO A 149 5.34 19.90 -16.58
C PRO A 149 4.18 20.41 -17.44
N GLU A 150 4.05 19.90 -18.67
CA GLU A 150 2.95 20.22 -19.59
C GLU A 150 1.61 19.70 -19.06
N ASP A 151 1.57 18.49 -18.51
CA ASP A 151 0.36 17.96 -17.86
C ASP A 151 -0.09 18.88 -16.72
N PHE A 152 0.85 19.38 -15.91
CA PHE A 152 0.53 20.33 -14.85
C PHE A 152 -0.02 21.66 -15.38
N LEU A 153 0.60 22.23 -16.42
CA LEU A 153 0.15 23.48 -17.04
C LEU A 153 -1.24 23.37 -17.65
N GLU A 154 -1.61 22.19 -18.12
CA GLU A 154 -2.89 21.92 -18.77
C GLU A 154 -3.94 21.28 -17.84
N GLY A 155 -3.60 21.04 -16.57
CA GLY A 155 -4.50 20.40 -15.60
C GLY A 155 -4.82 18.94 -15.94
N ARG A 156 -3.90 18.23 -16.60
CA ARG A 156 -4.01 16.81 -16.93
C ARG A 156 -3.46 15.95 -15.81
N ASP A 157 -4.20 14.90 -15.45
CA ASP A 157 -3.74 13.87 -14.52
C ASP A 157 -3.26 12.64 -15.30
N SER A 158 -1.94 12.51 -15.45
CA SER A 158 -1.30 11.48 -16.27
C SER A 158 -1.55 10.06 -15.73
N ALA A 159 -1.53 9.90 -14.41
CA ALA A 159 -1.77 8.60 -13.77
C ALA A 159 -3.24 8.19 -13.92
N LEU A 160 -4.19 9.11 -13.71
CA LEU A 160 -5.61 8.85 -13.92
C LEU A 160 -5.90 8.54 -15.40
N ARG A 161 -5.29 9.27 -16.35
CA ARG A 161 -5.45 8.98 -17.77
C ARG A 161 -4.96 7.58 -18.11
N HIS A 162 -3.77 7.20 -17.66
CA HIS A 162 -3.25 5.84 -17.87
C HIS A 162 -4.14 4.77 -17.25
N ALA A 163 -4.77 5.05 -16.09
CA ALA A 163 -5.73 4.14 -15.49
C ALA A 163 -6.99 3.96 -16.35
N LEU A 164 -7.56 5.06 -16.87
CA LEU A 164 -8.71 5.00 -17.77
C LEU A 164 -8.37 4.26 -19.07
N ASP A 165 -7.23 4.60 -19.69
CA ASP A 165 -6.74 3.93 -20.90
C ASP A 165 -6.52 2.42 -20.66
N TRP A 166 -6.04 2.02 -19.48
CA TRP A 166 -5.83 0.61 -19.13
C TRP A 166 -7.16 -0.13 -18.92
N ILE A 167 -8.13 0.50 -18.25
CA ILE A 167 -9.48 -0.06 -18.01
C ILE A 167 -10.23 -0.25 -19.34
N ASP A 168 -10.17 0.73 -20.24
CA ASP A 168 -10.86 0.64 -21.55
C ASP A 168 -10.23 -0.43 -22.47
N GLY A 169 -8.97 -0.79 -22.23
CA GLY A 169 -8.21 -1.75 -23.04
C GLY A 169 -8.25 -3.21 -22.57
N HIS A 170 -8.86 -3.51 -21.41
CA HIS A 170 -8.88 -4.85 -20.81
C HIS A 170 -10.30 -5.23 -20.37
#